data_AF-A0A146KAB3-F1
#
_entry.id   AF-A0A146KAB3-F1
#
_cell.length_a   1.000
_cell.length_b   1.000
_cell.length_c   1.000
_cell.angle_alpha   90.00
_cell.angle_beta   90.00
_cell.angle_gamma   90.00
#
_symmetry.space_group_name_H-M   'P 1'
#
loop_
_entity.id
_entity.type
_entity.pdbx_description
1 polymer ?
#
loop_
_entity_poly.entity_id
_entity_poly.type
_entity_poly.pdbx_seq_one_letter_code
_entity_poly.pdbx_strand_id
1 'polypeptide(L)'
;NFEKYASNNDWNKFHHTHYDWWAYPINEPSRFGGMYQLSQENVAELQQNEIFMKNLLRGLQLGTMAWGWDIIRNQKLKDCKKSQKWQNWPIRLYKMTKCAQIFNLTDYFNSLKLFGQILIKEGNQFQFKGHDLTG
;
A
#
# COMPACT_ATOMS: atom_id res chain seq x y z
N ASN A 1 -11.78 -9.55 1.45
CA ASN A 1 -11.24 -10.10 0.18
C ASN A 1 -11.19 -8.97 -0.83
N PHE A 2 -9.99 -8.54 -1.24
CA PHE A 2 -9.78 -7.39 -2.12
C PHE A 2 -10.35 -7.57 -3.51
N GLU A 3 -10.26 -8.77 -4.09
CA GLU A 3 -10.80 -9.05 -5.42
C GLU A 3 -12.32 -8.86 -5.45
N LYS A 4 -13.02 -9.30 -4.40
CA LYS A 4 -14.48 -9.09 -4.29
C LYS A 4 -14.86 -7.62 -4.22
N TYR A 5 -14.03 -6.79 -3.60
CA TYR A 5 -14.27 -5.34 -3.55
C TYR A 5 -14.05 -4.72 -4.93
N ALA A 6 -12.97 -5.08 -5.60
CA ALA A 6 -12.64 -4.60 -6.93
C ALA A 6 -13.68 -5.01 -7.98
N SER A 7 -14.08 -6.30 -8.00
CA SER A 7 -15.09 -6.82 -8.94
C SER A 7 -16.44 -6.12 -8.79
N ASN A 8 -16.78 -5.71 -7.56
CA ASN A 8 -18.03 -5.04 -7.25
C ASN A 8 -17.94 -3.50 -7.34
N ASN A 9 -16.81 -2.94 -7.77
CA ASN A 9 -16.52 -1.50 -7.73
C ASN A 9 -16.68 -0.87 -6.33
N ASP A 10 -16.53 -1.67 -5.28
CA ASP A 10 -16.70 -1.26 -3.89
C ASP A 10 -15.40 -0.71 -3.30
N TRP A 11 -14.89 0.35 -3.95
CA TRP A 11 -13.64 1.00 -3.55
C TRP A 11 -13.75 1.65 -2.16
N ASN A 12 -14.96 2.01 -1.73
CA ASN A 12 -15.20 2.51 -0.38
C ASN A 12 -14.83 1.49 0.69
N LYS A 13 -15.03 0.18 0.45
CA LYS A 13 -14.58 -0.83 1.41
C LYS A 13 -13.07 -0.87 1.56
N PHE A 14 -12.28 -0.61 0.52
CA PHE A 14 -10.83 -0.45 0.67
C PHE A 14 -10.47 0.69 1.62
N HIS A 15 -11.19 1.80 1.54
CA HIS A 15 -10.89 2.98 2.36
C HIS A 15 -11.19 2.79 3.84
N HIS A 16 -12.23 2.01 4.18
CA HIS A 16 -12.72 1.89 5.55
C HIS A 16 -12.33 0.57 6.25
N THR A 17 -11.71 -0.38 5.54
CA THR A 17 -11.28 -1.64 6.16
C THR A 17 -9.88 -1.52 6.77
N HIS A 18 -9.69 -2.08 7.97
CA HIS A 18 -8.40 -2.14 8.64
C HIS A 18 -7.59 -3.37 8.21
N TYR A 19 -6.82 -3.23 7.14
CA TYR A 19 -5.99 -4.33 6.62
C TYR A 19 -4.49 -4.05 6.58
N ASP A 20 -4.08 -2.81 6.85
CA ASP A 20 -2.74 -2.34 6.53
C ASP A 20 -1.63 -3.23 7.12
N TRP A 21 -1.82 -3.76 8.33
CA TRP A 21 -0.82 -4.56 9.03
C TRP A 21 -0.66 -5.98 8.51
N TRP A 22 -1.74 -6.63 8.08
CA TRP A 22 -1.66 -8.00 7.54
C TRP A 22 -1.50 -8.01 6.02
N ALA A 23 -1.91 -6.96 5.30
CA ALA A 23 -1.76 -6.85 3.86
C ALA A 23 -0.38 -6.31 3.45
N TYR A 24 0.20 -5.42 4.26
CA TYR A 24 1.49 -4.77 3.98
C TYR A 24 2.39 -4.88 5.22
N PRO A 25 2.88 -6.08 5.56
CA PRO A 25 3.71 -6.30 6.72
C PRO A 25 5.05 -5.55 6.58
N ILE A 26 5.53 -4.98 7.69
CA ILE A 26 6.77 -4.21 7.77
C ILE A 26 7.57 -4.63 9.01
N ASN A 27 8.82 -4.20 9.12
CA ASN A 27 9.71 -4.54 10.23
C ASN A 27 9.53 -3.63 11.47
N GLU A 28 8.43 -2.88 11.53
CA GLU A 28 8.08 -2.00 12.66
C GLU A 28 6.96 -2.62 13.52
N PRO A 29 6.97 -2.38 14.84
CA PRO A 29 5.93 -2.89 15.72
C PRO A 29 4.57 -2.24 15.42
N SER A 30 3.52 -3.04 15.53
CA SER A 30 2.15 -2.56 15.39
C SER A 30 1.54 -2.22 16.75
N ARG A 31 0.31 -1.66 16.78
CA ARG A 31 -0.50 -1.57 18.01
C ARG A 31 -0.81 -2.95 18.65
N PHE A 32 -0.64 -4.02 17.88
CA PHE A 32 -0.76 -5.41 18.32
C PHE A 32 0.61 -6.00 18.71
N GLY A 33 1.62 -5.15 18.97
CA GLY A 33 2.98 -5.56 19.28
C GLY A 33 3.74 -6.11 18.07
N GLY A 34 4.63 -7.08 18.32
CA GLY A 34 5.50 -7.72 17.33
C GLY A 34 4.84 -8.79 16.45
N MET A 35 3.53 -9.02 16.57
CA MET A 35 2.83 -10.11 15.86
C MET A 35 3.00 -10.06 14.33
N TYR A 36 3.13 -8.87 13.75
CA TYR A 36 3.30 -8.66 12.30
C TYR A 36 4.66 -8.06 11.95
N GLN A 37 5.60 -8.02 12.91
CA GLN A 37 6.92 -7.47 12.70
C GLN A 37 7.76 -8.50 11.96
N LEU A 38 8.21 -8.14 10.75
CA LEU A 38 9.04 -9.03 9.95
C LEU A 38 10.50 -9.03 10.46
N SER A 39 11.02 -10.21 10.78
CA SER A 39 12.46 -10.45 10.85
C SER A 39 13.03 -10.67 9.44
N GLN A 40 14.36 -10.61 9.28
CA GLN A 40 15.01 -10.95 8.00
C GLN A 40 14.71 -12.39 7.56
N GLU A 41 14.63 -13.31 8.51
CA GLU A 41 14.28 -14.72 8.27
C GLU A 41 12.85 -14.85 7.72
N ASN A 42 11.89 -14.12 8.30
CA ASN A 42 10.51 -14.11 7.81
C ASN A 42 10.41 -13.53 6.39
N VAL A 43 11.19 -12.50 6.07
CA VAL A 43 11.22 -11.91 4.72
C VAL A 43 11.71 -12.95 3.72
N ALA A 44 12.83 -13.62 4.03
CA ALA A 44 13.39 -14.64 3.14
C ALA A 44 12.41 -15.81 2.91
N GLU A 45 11.74 -16.29 3.96
CA GLU A 45 10.73 -17.35 3.87
C GLU A 45 9.53 -16.91 3.00
N LEU A 46 8.98 -15.73 3.27
CA LEU A 46 7.82 -15.20 2.55
C LEU A 46 8.14 -14.87 1.09
N GLN A 47 9.37 -14.47 0.77
CA GLN A 47 9.82 -14.26 -0.62
C GLN A 47 9.81 -15.55 -1.44
N GLN A 48 10.07 -16.70 -0.81
CA GLN A 48 9.98 -18.01 -1.47
C GLN A 48 8.55 -18.54 -1.58
N ASN A 49 7.60 -17.92 -0.89
CA ASN A 49 6.19 -18.31 -0.94
C ASN A 49 5.47 -17.61 -2.10
N GLU A 50 5.31 -18.33 -3.21
CA GLU A 50 4.68 -17.81 -4.43
C GLU A 50 3.25 -17.30 -4.22
N ILE A 51 2.47 -17.98 -3.37
CA ILE A 51 1.09 -17.58 -3.08
C ILE A 51 1.07 -16.26 -2.32
N PHE A 52 1.95 -16.12 -1.32
CA PHE A 52 2.10 -14.88 -0.58
C PHE A 52 2.53 -13.74 -1.51
N MET A 53 3.60 -13.92 -2.30
CA MET A 53 4.11 -12.88 -3.18
C MET A 53 3.08 -12.46 -4.23
N LYS A 54 2.37 -13.42 -4.82
CA LYS A 54 1.25 -13.12 -5.74
C LYS A 54 0.18 -12.28 -5.07
N ASN A 55 -0.23 -12.63 -3.86
CA ASN A 55 -1.25 -11.90 -3.11
C ASN A 55 -0.77 -10.51 -2.68
N LEU A 56 0.50 -10.36 -2.28
CA LEU A 56 1.11 -9.08 -1.94
C LEU A 56 1.11 -8.13 -3.13
N LEU A 57 1.65 -8.57 -4.28
CA LEU A 57 1.69 -7.76 -5.50
C LEU A 57 0.29 -7.34 -5.93
N ARG A 58 -0.67 -8.27 -5.88
CA ARG A 58 -2.06 -7.98 -6.23
C ARG A 58 -2.72 -7.03 -5.23
N GLY A 59 -2.39 -7.17 -3.95
CA GLY A 59 -2.84 -6.26 -2.90
C GLY A 59 -2.34 -4.84 -3.11
N LEU A 60 -1.06 -4.67 -3.47
CA LEU A 60 -0.48 -3.38 -3.80
C LEU A 60 -1.21 -2.72 -4.99
N GLN A 61 -1.43 -3.47 -6.07
CA GLN A 61 -2.16 -2.98 -7.25
C GLN A 61 -3.58 -2.53 -6.89
N LEU A 62 -4.35 -3.38 -6.20
CA LEU A 62 -5.74 -3.06 -5.86
C LEU A 62 -5.83 -1.90 -4.87
N GLY A 63 -4.90 -1.83 -3.92
CA GLY A 63 -4.79 -0.73 -2.97
C GLY A 63 -4.55 0.62 -3.65
N THR A 64 -3.62 0.69 -4.60
CA THR A 64 -3.37 1.94 -5.34
C THR A 64 -4.48 2.25 -6.33
N MET A 65 -5.08 1.23 -6.97
CA MET A 65 -6.25 1.42 -7.84
C MET A 65 -7.43 2.02 -7.07
N ALA A 66 -7.62 1.67 -5.80
CA ALA A 66 -8.63 2.28 -4.94
C ALA A 66 -8.38 3.78 -4.71
N TRP A 67 -7.14 4.26 -4.88
CA TRP A 67 -6.81 5.69 -4.85
C TRP A 67 -6.72 6.34 -6.23
N GLY A 68 -7.03 5.60 -7.30
CA GLY A 68 -6.94 6.11 -8.66
C GLY A 68 -5.52 6.09 -9.24
N TRP A 69 -4.62 5.25 -8.72
CA TRP A 69 -3.25 5.11 -9.20
C TRP A 69 -2.98 3.73 -9.81
N ASP A 70 -2.46 3.72 -11.04
CA ASP A 70 -1.94 2.53 -11.71
C ASP A 70 -0.46 2.36 -11.34
N ILE A 71 -0.20 1.44 -10.42
CA ILE A 71 1.16 1.18 -9.91
C ILE A 71 2.07 0.55 -10.97
N ILE A 72 1.52 -0.08 -12.00
CA ILE A 72 2.31 -0.71 -13.07
C ILE A 72 2.70 0.32 -14.12
N ARG A 73 1.77 1.22 -14.46
CA ARG A 73 2.00 2.26 -15.47
C ARG A 73 2.51 3.58 -14.90
N ASN A 74 2.67 3.69 -13.58
CA ASN A 74 3.17 4.87 -12.89
C ASN A 74 2.36 6.14 -13.22
N GLN A 75 1.03 6.02 -13.25
CA GLN A 75 0.15 7.12 -13.64
C GLN A 75 -1.20 7.07 -12.94
N LYS A 76 -1.89 8.22 -12.94
CA LYS A 76 -3.30 8.28 -12.52
C LYS A 76 -4.17 7.50 -13.51
N LEU A 77 -5.17 6.81 -12.99
CA LEU A 77 -6.23 6.19 -13.79
C LEU A 77 -7.06 7.28 -14.47
N LYS A 78 -7.39 7.07 -15.75
CA LYS A 78 -8.15 8.04 -16.55
C LYS A 78 -9.64 8.03 -16.22
N ASP A 79 -10.21 6.85 -15.99
CA ASP A 79 -11.65 6.64 -15.78
C ASP A 79 -11.99 6.25 -14.34
N CYS A 80 -11.49 7.03 -13.37
CA CYS A 80 -11.75 6.76 -11.95
C CYS A 80 -13.25 6.80 -11.62
N LYS A 81 -13.74 5.79 -10.89
CA LYS A 81 -15.02 5.92 -10.18
C LYS A 81 -14.91 6.97 -9.06
N LYS A 82 -16.04 7.52 -8.61
CA LYS A 82 -16.10 8.59 -7.58
C LYS A 82 -15.32 8.27 -6.29
N SER A 83 -15.24 6.99 -5.92
CA SER A 83 -14.52 6.49 -4.75
C SER A 83 -13.06 6.10 -5.03
N GLN A 84 -12.62 6.07 -6.29
CA GLN A 84 -11.23 5.83 -6.68
C GLN A 84 -10.41 7.12 -6.68
N LYS A 85 -10.13 7.61 -5.48
CA LYS A 85 -9.36 8.84 -5.26
C LYS A 85 -8.61 8.75 -3.95
N TRP A 86 -7.60 9.59 -3.78
CA TRP A 86 -6.92 9.74 -2.50
C TRP A 86 -7.92 10.05 -1.37
N GLN A 87 -7.79 9.35 -0.25
CA GLN A 87 -8.68 9.46 0.93
C GLN A 87 -7.92 9.86 2.19
N ASN A 88 -6.76 10.50 2.04
CA ASN A 88 -5.96 10.97 3.17
C ASN A 88 -5.51 9.87 4.14
N TRP A 89 -4.95 8.78 3.60
CA TRP A 89 -4.39 7.66 4.36
C TRP A 89 -2.86 7.56 4.20
N PRO A 90 -2.08 8.58 4.61
CA PRO A 90 -0.63 8.61 4.41
C PRO A 90 0.09 7.44 5.07
N ILE A 91 -0.40 6.98 6.23
CA ILE A 91 0.14 5.80 6.92
C ILE A 91 0.01 4.50 6.11
N ARG A 92 -1.06 4.36 5.31
CA ARG A 92 -1.23 3.17 4.46
C ARG A 92 -0.26 3.23 3.29
N LEU A 93 -0.11 4.39 2.66
CA LEU A 93 0.86 4.57 1.58
C LEU A 93 2.29 4.33 2.08
N TYR A 94 2.65 4.87 3.26
CA TYR A 94 3.92 4.58 3.92
C TYR A 94 4.17 3.09 4.07
N LYS A 95 3.21 2.34 4.63
CA LYS A 95 3.34 0.89 4.81
C LYS A 95 3.47 0.14 3.50
N MET A 96 2.71 0.52 2.47
CA MET A 96 2.82 -0.06 1.14
C MET A 96 4.23 0.17 0.57
N THR A 97 4.75 1.40 0.66
CA THR A 97 6.10 1.75 0.20
C THR A 97 7.17 0.98 0.97
N LYS A 98 7.08 0.96 2.30
CA LYS A 98 8.05 0.27 3.17
C LYS A 98 8.02 -1.24 2.96
N CYS A 99 6.84 -1.83 2.79
CA CYS A 99 6.68 -3.23 2.46
C CYS A 99 7.34 -3.55 1.10
N ALA A 100 7.07 -2.76 0.06
CA ALA A 100 7.72 -2.94 -1.24
C ALA A 100 9.26 -2.84 -1.14
N GLN A 101 9.79 -1.95 -0.29
CA GLN A 101 11.22 -1.87 -0.01
C GLN A 101 11.75 -3.16 0.66
N ILE A 102 11.09 -3.63 1.71
CA ILE A 102 11.51 -4.82 2.48
C ILE A 102 11.57 -6.07 1.60
N PHE A 103 10.60 -6.23 0.69
CA PHE A 103 10.53 -7.37 -0.20
C PHE A 103 11.33 -7.19 -1.51
N ASN A 104 12.14 -6.14 -1.63
CA ASN A 104 12.94 -5.80 -2.83
C ASN A 104 12.10 -5.66 -4.13
N LEU A 105 10.87 -5.16 -4.01
CA LEU A 105 9.95 -4.92 -5.12
C LEU A 105 10.21 -3.54 -5.75
N THR A 106 11.37 -3.38 -6.38
CA THR A 106 11.92 -2.08 -6.82
C THR A 106 10.95 -1.24 -7.65
N ASP A 107 10.27 -1.84 -8.64
CA ASP A 107 9.33 -1.09 -9.51
C ASP A 107 8.12 -0.57 -8.73
N TYR A 108 7.57 -1.41 -7.84
CA TYR A 108 6.44 -1.05 -6.98
C TYR A 108 6.84 0.04 -5.99
N PHE A 109 8.02 -0.08 -5.37
CA PHE A 109 8.56 0.92 -4.47
C PHE A 109 8.70 2.29 -5.16
N ASN A 110 9.31 2.32 -6.35
CA ASN A 110 9.49 3.55 -7.12
C ASN A 110 8.14 4.17 -7.52
N SER A 111 7.17 3.35 -7.93
CA SER A 111 5.82 3.80 -8.26
C SER A 111 5.10 4.44 -7.07
N LEU A 112 5.17 3.81 -5.90
CA LEU A 112 4.54 4.31 -4.68
C LEU A 112 5.20 5.60 -4.20
N LYS A 113 6.54 5.72 -4.30
CA LYS A 113 7.25 6.97 -4.02
C LYS A 113 6.83 8.08 -4.96
N LEU A 114 6.74 7.80 -6.26
CA LEU A 114 6.26 8.78 -7.24
C LEU A 114 4.84 9.24 -6.90
N PHE A 115 3.94 8.31 -6.55
CA PHE A 115 2.58 8.65 -6.17
C PHE A 115 2.54 9.55 -4.91
N GLY A 116 3.31 9.21 -3.88
CA GLY A 116 3.45 10.05 -2.68
C GLY A 116 3.95 11.46 -3.00
N GLN A 117 4.98 11.58 -3.85
CA GLN A 117 5.51 12.89 -4.28
C GLN A 117 4.46 13.73 -5.03
N ILE A 118 3.64 13.10 -5.88
CA ILE A 118 2.53 13.77 -6.56
C ILE A 118 1.53 14.29 -5.53
N LEU A 119 1.13 13.47 -4.56
CA LEU A 119 0.18 13.88 -3.51
C LEU A 119 0.71 15.05 -2.68
N ILE A 120 2.00 15.04 -2.33
CA ILE A 120 2.66 16.15 -1.61
C ILE A 120 2.63 17.43 -2.44
N LYS A 121 2.97 17.36 -3.74
CA LYS A 121 2.90 18.50 -4.66
C LYS A 121 1.47 19.05 -4.81
N GLU A 122 0.46 18.19 -4.64
CA GLU A 122 -0.96 18.56 -4.62
C GLU A 122 -1.42 19.14 -3.28
N GLY A 123 -0.51 19.30 -2.31
CA GLY A 123 -0.79 19.92 -1.01
C GLY A 123 -1.29 18.96 0.07
N ASN A 124 -1.24 17.64 -0.15
CA ASN A 124 -1.64 16.67 0.86
C ASN A 124 -0.59 16.56 1.98
N GLN A 125 -1.07 16.43 3.21
CA GLN A 125 -0.21 16.30 4.39
C GLN A 125 0.17 14.83 4.63
N PHE A 126 1.46 14.59 4.90
CA PHE A 126 2.01 13.26 5.16
C PHE A 126 2.48 13.09 6.61
N GLN A 127 1.88 13.85 7.53
CA GLN A 127 2.11 13.71 8.95
C GLN A 127 1.13 12.69 9.55
N PHE A 128 1.64 11.75 10.35
CA PHE A 128 0.81 10.82 11.11
C PHE A 128 1.30 10.73 12.56
N LYS A 129 0.44 11.15 13.51
CA LYS A 129 0.78 11.19 14.94
C LYS A 129 2.10 11.91 15.26
N GLY A 130 2.42 12.98 14.52
CA GLY A 130 3.66 13.75 14.69
C GLY A 130 4.89 13.15 13.97
N HIS A 131 4.73 12.03 13.26
CA HIS A 131 5.78 11.48 12.40
C HIS A 131 5.60 11.93 10.96
N ASP A 132 6.68 12.38 10.34
CA ASP A 132 6.77 12.67 8.92
C ASP A 132 6.96 11.36 8.13
N LEU A 133 6.08 11.10 7.16
CA LEU A 133 6.06 9.90 6.33
C LEU A 133 6.58 10.14 4.89
N THR A 134 7.30 11.23 4.65
CA THR A 134 7.76 11.64 3.30
C THR A 134 8.99 10.89 2.77
N GLY A 135 9.67 10.08 3.59
CA GLY A 135 10.93 9.37 3.25
C GLY A 135 10.81 8.23 2.25
#